data_AF-A0A699QYX0-F1
#
_entry.id   AF-A0A699QYX0-F1
#
_cell.length_a   1.000
_cell.length_b   1.000
_cell.length_c   1.000
_cell.angle_alpha   90.00
_cell.angle_beta   90.00
_cell.angle_gamma   90.00
#
_symmetry.space_group_name_H-M   'P 1'
#
loop_
_entity.id
_entity.type
_entity.pdbx_description
1 polymer ?
#
loop_
_entity_poly.entity_id
_entity_poly.type
_entity_poly.pdbx_seq_one_letter_code
_entity_poly.pdbx_strand_id
1 'polypeptide(L)'
;VPICWNEVGERLIEGPKLIEITNEKVAVAKEKLKKARSRQKSYANKHRCDLEFQVRDRVFMKVSPFRGVKRFRIKGKLSPRLIGPFEILERIGEIQPDMSLSEEPESILNRQERES
;
A
#
# COMPACT_ATOMS: atom_id res chain seq x y z
N VAL A 1 8.62 -1.84 -41.59
CA VAL A 1 9.15 -0.45 -41.67
C VAL A 1 8.38 0.37 -40.65
N PRO A 2 8.94 0.75 -39.48
CA PRO A 2 8.23 1.58 -38.54
C PRO A 2 8.31 3.05 -38.97
N ILE A 3 7.17 3.70 -38.82
CA ILE A 3 6.83 5.04 -39.27
C ILE A 3 7.30 6.06 -38.22
N CYS A 4 8.15 6.97 -38.70
CA CYS A 4 8.55 8.30 -38.20
C CYS A 4 8.66 8.56 -36.68
N TRP A 5 9.90 8.74 -36.22
CA TRP A 5 10.25 9.39 -34.94
C TRP A 5 11.31 10.49 -35.06
N ASN A 6 11.55 11.03 -36.26
CA ASN A 6 12.72 11.88 -36.49
C ASN A 6 12.36 13.20 -37.17
N GLU A 7 11.64 14.09 -36.48
CA GLU A 7 11.77 15.53 -36.68
C GLU A 7 11.53 16.26 -35.35
N VAL A 8 12.42 16.02 -34.37
CA VAL A 8 12.64 17.02 -33.32
C VAL A 8 13.47 18.12 -33.96
N GLY A 9 12.81 18.98 -34.75
CA GLY A 9 13.41 20.22 -35.19
C GLY A 9 13.90 20.96 -33.95
N GLU A 10 15.16 21.40 -33.98
CA GLU A 10 15.75 22.25 -32.96
C GLU A 10 14.79 23.42 -32.69
N ARG A 11 14.04 23.32 -31.60
CA ARG A 11 13.29 24.46 -31.11
C ARG A 11 14.35 25.41 -30.58
N LEU A 12 14.71 26.40 -31.40
CA LEU A 12 15.40 27.60 -30.96
C LEU A 12 14.76 28.00 -29.64
N ILE A 13 15.53 27.92 -28.54
CA ILE A 13 15.04 28.21 -27.21
C ILE A 13 14.70 29.70 -27.22
N GLU A 14 13.42 30.03 -27.38
CA GLU A 14 12.87 31.38 -27.22
C GLU A 14 12.94 31.78 -25.73
N GLY A 15 14.17 32.07 -25.30
CA GLY A 15 14.53 32.86 -24.13
C GLY A 15 14.30 32.28 -22.72
N PRO A 16 15.01 32.83 -21.71
CA PRO A 16 14.82 32.51 -20.29
C PRO A 16 13.41 32.82 -19.77
N LYS A 17 12.70 33.78 -20.38
CA LYS A 17 11.30 34.10 -20.04
C LYS A 17 10.34 32.92 -20.23
N LEU A 18 10.51 32.13 -21.28
CA LEU A 18 9.63 30.97 -21.52
C LEU A 18 9.92 29.85 -20.51
N ILE A 19 11.19 29.70 -20.11
CA ILE A 19 11.62 28.78 -19.05
C ILE A 19 11.01 29.18 -17.70
N GLU A 20 11.00 30.46 -17.36
CA GLU A 20 10.35 30.97 -16.14
C GLU A 20 8.85 30.68 -16.12
N ILE A 21 8.15 31.00 -17.21
CA ILE A 21 6.69 30.77 -17.33
C ILE A 21 6.36 29.27 -17.26
N THR A 22 7.17 28.42 -17.87
CA THR A 22 6.97 26.97 -17.83
C THR A 22 7.26 26.40 -16.45
N ASN A 23 8.30 26.87 -15.76
CA ASN A 23 8.60 26.47 -14.38
C ASN A 23 7.47 26.84 -13.42
N GLU A 24 6.89 28.05 -13.56
CA GLU A 24 5.75 28.48 -12.75
C GLU A 24 4.53 27.57 -12.98
N LYS A 25 4.22 27.24 -14.24
CA LYS A 25 3.12 26.31 -14.57
C LYS A 25 3.37 24.90 -14.06
N VAL A 26 4.61 24.41 -14.10
CA VAL A 26 5.00 23.10 -13.54
C VAL A 26 4.84 23.09 -12.02
N ALA A 27 5.22 24.17 -11.33
CA ALA A 27 5.02 24.30 -9.89
C ALA A 27 3.52 24.23 -9.53
N VAL A 28 2.67 24.97 -10.25
CA VAL A 28 1.21 24.94 -10.07
C VAL A 28 0.65 23.53 -10.33
N ALA A 29 1.11 22.84 -11.37
CA ALA A 29 0.67 21.48 -11.67
C ALA A 29 1.04 20.48 -10.55
N LYS A 30 2.28 20.58 -10.02
CA LYS A 30 2.74 19.76 -8.89
C LYS A 30 1.89 19.99 -7.65
N GLU A 31 1.56 21.23 -7.32
CA GLU A 31 0.72 21.55 -6.16
C GLU A 31 -0.71 21.03 -6.32
N LYS A 32 -1.30 21.17 -7.52
CA LYS A 32 -2.62 20.58 -7.82
C LYS A 32 -2.63 19.06 -7.67
N LEU A 33 -1.58 18.37 -8.14
CA LEU A 33 -1.43 16.93 -7.99
C LEU A 33 -1.29 16.50 -6.52
N LYS A 34 -0.46 17.19 -5.74
CA LYS A 34 -0.35 16.93 -4.28
C LYS A 34 -1.69 17.09 -3.59
N LYS A 35 -2.44 18.15 -3.90
CA LYS A 35 -3.77 18.41 -3.33
C LYS A 35 -4.78 17.32 -3.71
N ALA A 36 -4.77 16.86 -4.97
CA ALA A 36 -5.61 15.76 -5.42
C ALA A 36 -5.28 14.44 -4.70
N ARG A 37 -3.98 14.10 -4.57
CA ARG A 37 -3.51 12.91 -3.82
C ARG A 37 -3.90 12.98 -2.35
N SER A 38 -3.75 14.14 -1.71
CA SER A 38 -4.14 14.35 -0.31
C SER A 38 -5.66 14.14 -0.12
N ARG A 39 -6.49 14.69 -1.02
CA ARG A 39 -7.94 14.46 -1.02
C ARG A 39 -8.29 12.97 -1.17
N GLN A 40 -7.66 12.27 -2.11
CA GLN A 40 -7.88 10.83 -2.28
C GLN A 40 -7.50 10.04 -1.03
N LYS A 41 -6.34 10.36 -0.41
CA LYS A 41 -5.90 9.74 0.84
C LYS A 41 -6.89 10.01 1.97
N SER A 42 -7.37 11.24 2.10
CA SER A 42 -8.37 11.62 3.09
C SER A 42 -9.68 10.86 2.90
N TYR A 43 -10.20 10.75 1.67
CA TYR A 43 -11.41 9.97 1.39
C TYR A 43 -11.23 8.48 1.69
N ALA A 44 -10.09 7.89 1.28
CA ALA A 44 -9.81 6.48 1.53
C ALA A 44 -9.60 6.17 3.01
N ASN A 45 -9.00 7.11 3.76
CA ASN A 45 -8.64 6.91 5.16
C ASN A 45 -9.71 7.38 6.16
N LYS A 46 -10.77 8.09 5.73
CA LYS A 46 -11.81 8.66 6.63
C LYS A 46 -12.49 7.62 7.54
N HIS A 47 -12.52 6.36 7.12
CA HIS A 47 -13.13 5.25 7.86
C HIS A 47 -12.12 4.15 8.25
N ARG A 48 -10.82 4.40 8.06
CA ARG A 48 -9.78 3.56 8.64
C ARG A 48 -9.59 4.02 10.07
N CYS A 49 -10.26 3.36 11.01
CA CYS A 49 -9.96 3.49 12.42
C CYS A 49 -8.88 2.47 12.76
N ASP A 50 -7.80 2.93 13.39
CA ASP A 50 -6.86 2.03 14.03
C ASP A 50 -7.59 1.39 15.20
N LEU A 51 -7.98 0.12 15.04
CA LEU A 51 -8.67 -0.63 16.07
C LEU A 51 -7.61 -1.28 16.94
N GLU A 52 -7.44 -0.72 18.14
CA GLU A 52 -6.54 -1.25 19.14
C GLU A 52 -7.29 -2.22 20.06
N PHE A 53 -6.76 -3.44 20.24
CA PHE A 53 -7.39 -4.48 21.06
C PHE A 53 -6.56 -4.83 22.28
N GLN A 54 -7.03 -4.60 23.49
CA GLN A 54 -6.27 -4.85 24.72
C GLN A 54 -6.01 -6.34 24.96
N VAL A 55 -4.99 -6.63 25.78
CA VAL A 55 -4.80 -7.99 26.31
C VAL A 55 -6.08 -8.37 27.07
N ARG A 56 -6.56 -9.60 26.89
CA ARG A 56 -7.85 -10.14 27.34
C ARG A 56 -9.09 -9.77 26.51
N ASP A 57 -8.96 -8.93 25.48
CA ASP A 57 -10.07 -8.71 24.56
C ASP A 57 -10.36 -9.96 23.73
N ARG A 58 -11.65 -10.18 23.41
CA ARG A 58 -12.11 -11.29 22.58
C ARG A 58 -12.34 -10.82 21.15
N VAL A 59 -11.57 -11.34 20.20
CA VAL A 59 -11.62 -10.95 18.79
C VAL A 59 -11.92 -12.12 17.88
N PHE A 60 -12.63 -11.85 16.77
CA PHE A 60 -12.84 -12.84 15.72
C PHE A 60 -11.71 -12.77 14.70
N MET A 61 -11.06 -13.91 14.44
CA MET A 61 -9.98 -13.94 13.46
C MET A 61 -10.53 -14.15 12.04
N LYS A 62 -10.21 -13.22 11.13
CA LYS A 62 -10.56 -13.35 9.72
C LYS A 62 -9.68 -14.40 9.04
N VAL A 63 -10.29 -15.25 8.24
CA VAL A 63 -9.60 -16.33 7.53
C VAL A 63 -9.75 -16.21 6.03
N SER A 64 -8.72 -16.67 5.31
CA SER A 64 -8.82 -16.77 3.85
C SER A 64 -9.89 -17.81 3.46
N PRO A 65 -10.58 -17.62 2.32
CA PRO A 65 -11.59 -18.56 1.86
C PRO A 65 -11.08 -20.01 1.80
N PHE A 66 -9.85 -20.23 1.36
CA PHE A 66 -9.24 -21.56 1.30
C PHE A 66 -9.07 -22.19 2.69
N ARG A 67 -8.61 -21.43 3.69
CA ARG A 67 -8.49 -21.89 5.08
C ARG A 67 -9.86 -22.12 5.73
N GLY A 68 -10.85 -21.30 5.38
CA GLY A 68 -12.24 -21.46 5.83
C GLY A 68 -12.87 -22.76 5.28
N VAL A 69 -12.68 -23.02 3.99
CA VAL A 69 -13.12 -24.27 3.34
C VAL A 69 -12.44 -25.50 3.95
N LYS A 70 -11.12 -25.47 4.19
CA LYS A 70 -10.41 -26.61 4.80
C LYS A 70 -10.88 -26.91 6.23
N ARG A 71 -11.11 -25.87 7.04
CA ARG A 71 -11.53 -26.03 8.44
C ARG A 71 -13.00 -26.38 8.60
N PHE A 72 -13.88 -25.64 7.94
CA PHE A 72 -15.32 -25.78 8.10
C PHE A 72 -15.94 -26.73 7.07
N ARG A 73 -15.20 -27.13 6.03
CA ARG A 73 -15.67 -27.99 4.91
C ARG A 73 -16.87 -27.44 4.14
N ILE A 74 -17.29 -26.20 4.43
CA ILE A 74 -18.35 -25.48 3.71
C ILE A 74 -17.71 -24.75 2.52
N LYS A 75 -18.07 -25.15 1.31
CA LYS A 75 -17.66 -24.51 0.05
C LYS A 75 -18.82 -23.68 -0.49
N GLY A 76 -18.54 -22.46 -0.94
CA GLY A 76 -19.51 -21.59 -1.59
C GLY A 76 -19.65 -20.21 -0.95
N LYS A 77 -20.67 -19.46 -1.41
CA LYS A 77 -20.92 -18.05 -1.07
C LYS A 77 -21.07 -17.78 0.44
N LEU A 78 -21.48 -18.80 1.21
CA LEU A 78 -21.72 -18.73 2.65
C LEU A 78 -20.64 -19.42 3.51
N SER A 79 -19.45 -19.67 2.95
CA SER A 79 -18.33 -20.20 3.74
C SER A 79 -17.94 -19.21 4.86
N PRO A 80 -17.82 -19.65 6.13
CA PRO A 80 -17.45 -18.76 7.24
C PRO A 80 -16.06 -18.14 7.01
N ARG A 81 -15.99 -16.81 7.16
CA ARG A 81 -14.74 -16.02 7.01
C ARG A 81 -14.18 -15.51 8.32
N LEU A 82 -14.91 -15.71 9.41
CA LEU A 82 -14.52 -15.34 10.77
C LEU A 82 -14.52 -16.61 11.61
N ILE A 83 -13.49 -16.76 12.44
CA ILE A 83 -13.40 -17.81 13.44
C ILE A 83 -13.63 -17.16 14.80
N GLY A 84 -14.25 -17.94 15.70
CA GLY A 84 -14.78 -17.56 17.01
C GLY A 84 -13.91 -16.63 17.87
N PRO A 85 -14.44 -16.20 19.02
CA PRO A 85 -13.74 -15.25 19.86
C PRO A 85 -12.45 -15.89 20.43
N PHE A 86 -11.31 -15.31 20.07
CA PHE A 86 -10.01 -15.61 20.65
C PHE A 86 -9.65 -14.52 21.64
N GLU A 87 -9.11 -14.92 22.79
CA GLU A 87 -8.55 -13.98 23.75
C GLU A 87 -7.14 -13.57 23.31
N ILE A 88 -6.87 -12.26 23.30
CA ILE A 88 -5.53 -11.74 23.03
C ILE A 88 -4.68 -11.94 24.28
N LEU A 89 -3.68 -12.81 24.19
CA LEU A 89 -2.78 -13.11 25.31
C LEU A 89 -1.64 -12.09 25.44
N GLU A 90 -1.14 -11.59 24.31
CA GLU A 90 -0.02 -10.65 24.25
C GLU A 90 -0.11 -9.80 22.97
N ARG A 91 0.28 -8.52 23.06
CA ARG A 91 0.45 -7.64 21.88
C ARG A 91 1.92 -7.65 21.47
N ILE A 92 2.20 -8.02 20.21
CA ILE A 92 3.57 -7.98 19.66
C ILE A 92 3.71 -6.72 18.80
N GLY A 93 4.70 -5.87 19.13
CA GLY A 93 5.06 -4.70 18.32
C GLY A 93 4.13 -3.50 18.52
N GLU A 94 4.18 -2.87 19.69
CA GLU A 94 3.87 -1.44 19.76
C GLU A 94 4.85 -0.72 18.83
N ILE A 95 4.36 -0.27 17.67
CA ILE A 95 5.13 0.61 16.79
C ILE A 95 5.24 1.93 17.54
N GLN A 96 6.36 2.16 18.22
CA GLN A 96 6.66 3.50 18.72
C GLN A 96 6.69 4.45 17.52
N PRO A 97 5.93 5.57 17.55
CA PRO A 97 5.83 6.50 16.42
C PRO A 97 7.18 7.15 16.02
N ASP A 98 8.20 6.96 16.85
CA ASP A 98 9.56 7.50 16.79
C ASP A 98 10.53 6.61 16.01
N MET A 99 10.17 5.37 15.66
CA MET A 99 11.04 4.49 14.87
C MET A 99 10.96 4.85 13.39
N SER A 100 11.83 5.79 12.97
CA SER A 100 12.21 5.92 11.57
C SER A 100 12.87 4.61 11.11
N LEU A 101 12.10 3.76 10.44
CA LEU A 101 12.58 2.50 9.88
C LEU A 101 13.59 2.82 8.77
N SER A 102 14.88 2.60 9.02
CA SER A 102 15.87 2.49 7.95
C SER A 102 15.63 1.15 7.25
N GLU A 103 15.07 1.19 6.05
CA GLU A 103 14.84 0.00 5.25
C GLU A 103 16.19 -0.54 4.75
N GLU A 104 16.74 -1.54 5.44
CA GLU A 104 17.73 -2.43 4.83
C GLU A 104 17.04 -3.77 4.51
N PRO A 105 17.01 -4.19 3.23
CA PRO A 105 16.39 -5.44 2.86
C PRO A 105 17.34 -6.60 3.17
N GLU A 106 17.20 -7.22 4.33
CA GLU A 106 17.86 -8.51 4.58
C GLU A 106 17.18 -9.61 3.75
N SER A 107 17.94 -10.10 2.77
CA SER A 107 17.64 -11.27 1.98
C SER A 107 17.61 -12.53 2.86
N ILE A 108 16.46 -13.18 2.99
CA ILE A 108 16.43 -14.61 3.34
C ILE A 108 15.58 -15.33 2.30
N LEU A 109 16.23 -15.65 1.18
CA LEU A 109 15.93 -16.82 0.40
C LEU A 109 16.59 -17.99 1.12
N ASN A 110 15.83 -18.98 1.60
CA ASN A 110 16.34 -20.35 1.59
C ASN A 110 15.23 -21.38 1.47
N ARG A 111 15.26 -21.98 0.28
CA ARG A 111 14.61 -23.19 -0.21
C ARG A 111 15.17 -24.38 0.56
N GLN A 112 14.33 -25.12 1.27
CA GLN A 112 14.69 -26.42 1.80
C GLN A 112 13.97 -27.50 1.00
N GLU A 113 14.59 -27.88 -0.12
CA GLU A 113 14.46 -29.23 -0.66
C GLU A 113 15.67 -30.01 -0.14
N ARG A 114 15.42 -31.11 0.57
CA ARG A 114 16.19 -32.36 0.46
C ARG A 114 15.46 -33.47 1.21
N GLU A 115 15.16 -34.48 0.43
CA GLU A 115 14.63 -35.79 0.78
C GLU A 115 15.63 -36.59 1.62
N SER A 116 15.12 -37.39 2.56
CA SER A 116 15.48 -38.80 2.78
C SER A 116 14.43 -39.42 3.70
#